data_AF-B9U2W6-F1
#
_entry.id   AF-B9U2W6-F1
#
_cell.length_a   1.000
_cell.length_b   1.000
_cell.length_c   1.000
_cell.angle_alpha   90.00
_cell.angle_beta   90.00
_cell.angle_gamma   90.00
#
_symmetry.space_group_name_H-M   'P 1'
#
loop_
_entity.id
_entity.type
_entity.pdbx_description
1 polymer ?
#
loop_
_entity_poly.entity_id
_entity_poly.type
_entity_poly.pdbx_seq_one_letter_code
_entity_poly.pdbx_strand_id
1 'polypeptide(L)'
;SLLDYIRKAKVAAGEAGGITQHIGAYHVHTPNGDITFLDTPGHAAFTSMRARGAQATDIVVLVVAADDGVMPQTIEAIQHAKAANVPLVVAVNKIDKPEADPDRVKTELSQHGVISEDWGGDTQFVNVSAKKGLGIDELLDAILLQAEVLELTAVKDGMASGVVIESYLDKGRGPVATVLVQSGTLNRGDIVLCGLEYGRVRAMRNEIGKEVKTAGPSIPVEILGLSGVPAAGDEMTVVRDEKKAREVALYRQGKFREVKLARQQKAKLENMFSSMTEGDVSELNIIVKADVQGSVEAICQALLELSTDEVKVKIIGSGVGGITETDASLAAASNAILVGFNVRADASARKIVESENLDLRYYSVIYDLINEIKAALSGMLQPEFKQEIIGLAEVRDVFRSPKFGAIAGCMVIEGVVKRHNPIRVLRDNVVIFEGELESLRRFKDDVNEVRNGMEC
;
A
#
# COMPACT_ATOMS: atom_id res chain seq x y z
N SER A 1 -14.10 -15.06 5.30
CA SER A 1 -15.42 -15.63 5.68
C SER A 1 -16.10 -16.47 4.60
N LEU A 2 -16.40 -15.93 3.41
CA LEU A 2 -17.08 -16.71 2.36
C LEU A 2 -16.21 -17.87 1.86
N LEU A 3 -14.99 -17.57 1.45
CA LEU A 3 -14.01 -18.59 1.03
C LEU A 3 -13.62 -19.54 2.16
N ASP A 4 -13.53 -19.06 3.40
CA ASP A 4 -13.30 -19.93 4.57
C ASP A 4 -14.40 -20.99 4.71
N TYR A 5 -15.67 -20.60 4.50
CA TYR A 5 -16.79 -21.54 4.53
C TYR A 5 -16.71 -22.53 3.38
N ILE A 6 -16.50 -22.06 2.14
CA ILE A 6 -16.38 -22.91 0.94
C ILE A 6 -15.26 -23.94 1.12
N ARG A 7 -14.13 -23.52 1.70
CA ARG A 7 -12.98 -24.40 1.98
C ARG A 7 -13.15 -25.29 3.21
N LYS A 8 -14.20 -25.08 4.02
CA LYS A 8 -14.35 -25.65 5.37
C LYS A 8 -13.09 -25.44 6.23
N ALA A 9 -12.38 -24.33 6.02
CA ALA A 9 -11.11 -24.00 6.66
C ALA A 9 -11.17 -22.58 7.23
N LYS A 10 -10.64 -22.34 8.43
CA LYS A 10 -10.64 -21.00 9.06
C LYS A 10 -9.29 -20.31 8.82
N VAL A 11 -9.06 -19.80 7.62
CA VAL A 11 -7.79 -19.14 7.26
C VAL A 11 -7.77 -17.69 7.72
N ALA A 12 -8.82 -16.91 7.45
CA ALA A 12 -8.87 -15.50 7.84
C ALA A 12 -8.77 -15.27 9.37
N ALA A 13 -9.23 -16.24 10.18
CA ALA A 13 -9.14 -16.16 11.64
C ALA A 13 -7.74 -16.48 12.19
N GLY A 14 -6.88 -17.11 11.38
CA GLY A 14 -5.49 -17.43 11.74
C GLY A 14 -4.49 -16.36 11.33
N GLU A 15 -4.87 -15.44 10.45
CA GLU A 15 -4.02 -14.32 10.02
C GLU A 15 -4.03 -13.18 11.05
N ALA A 16 -2.88 -12.51 11.18
CA ALA A 16 -2.76 -11.35 12.06
C ALA A 16 -3.74 -10.25 11.61
N GLY A 17 -4.49 -9.68 12.55
CA GLY A 17 -5.52 -8.69 12.25
C GLY A 17 -6.85 -9.27 11.75
N GLY A 18 -6.98 -10.59 11.59
CA GLY A 18 -8.23 -11.24 11.20
C GLY A 18 -8.68 -10.97 9.75
N ILE A 19 -7.76 -10.50 8.91
CA ILE A 19 -8.00 -10.14 7.50
C ILE A 19 -6.95 -10.81 6.61
N THR A 20 -7.34 -11.15 5.38
CA THR A 20 -6.42 -11.64 4.35
C THR A 20 -5.46 -10.51 3.94
N GLN A 21 -4.14 -10.73 4.04
CA GLN A 21 -3.13 -9.71 3.70
C GLN A 21 -2.21 -10.07 2.51
N HIS A 22 -2.38 -11.24 1.92
CA HIS A 22 -1.68 -11.70 0.71
C HIS A 22 -2.65 -12.38 -0.25
N ILE A 23 -2.33 -12.39 -1.54
CA ILE A 23 -3.15 -13.07 -2.54
C ILE A 23 -2.97 -14.59 -2.43
N GLY A 24 -4.07 -15.34 -2.45
CA GLY A 24 -4.08 -16.80 -2.41
C GLY A 24 -4.89 -17.37 -3.56
N ALA A 25 -4.51 -18.56 -4.03
CA ALA A 25 -5.28 -19.30 -5.03
C ALA A 25 -5.61 -20.69 -4.49
N TYR A 26 -6.86 -21.11 -4.65
CA TYR A 26 -7.37 -22.34 -4.06
C TYR A 26 -8.29 -23.07 -5.04
N HIS A 27 -8.09 -24.37 -5.17
CA HIS A 27 -8.92 -25.23 -6.00
C HIS A 27 -10.00 -25.91 -5.17
N VAL A 28 -11.25 -25.86 -5.63
CA VAL A 28 -12.42 -26.41 -4.94
C VAL A 28 -13.16 -27.36 -5.88
N HIS A 29 -13.34 -28.59 -5.43
CA HIS A 29 -14.15 -29.59 -6.12
C HIS A 29 -15.62 -29.44 -5.73
N THR A 30 -16.50 -29.27 -6.72
CA THR A 30 -17.96 -29.29 -6.53
C THR A 30 -18.57 -30.49 -7.30
N PRO A 31 -19.80 -30.91 -6.98
CA PRO A 31 -20.45 -32.02 -7.70
C PRO A 31 -20.60 -31.80 -9.21
N ASN A 32 -20.73 -30.53 -9.62
CA ASN A 32 -21.04 -30.14 -10.99
C ASN A 32 -19.79 -29.69 -11.78
N GLY A 33 -18.65 -29.53 -11.11
CA GLY A 33 -17.41 -29.08 -11.74
C GLY A 33 -16.39 -28.56 -10.73
N ASP A 34 -15.19 -28.27 -11.21
CA ASP A 34 -14.11 -27.75 -10.37
C ASP A 34 -13.97 -26.24 -10.57
N ILE A 35 -13.78 -25.51 -9.46
CA ILE A 35 -13.65 -24.05 -9.46
C ILE A 35 -12.36 -23.66 -8.75
N THR A 36 -11.57 -22.79 -9.37
CA THR A 36 -10.41 -22.17 -8.73
C THR A 36 -10.76 -20.76 -8.29
N PHE A 37 -10.61 -20.50 -6.99
CA PHE A 37 -10.80 -19.18 -6.39
C PHE A 37 -9.47 -18.48 -6.20
N LEU A 38 -9.42 -17.21 -6.62
CA LEU A 38 -8.38 -16.26 -6.21
C LEU A 38 -8.95 -15.36 -5.11
N ASP A 39 -8.26 -15.31 -3.96
CA ASP A 39 -8.59 -14.41 -2.86
C ASP A 39 -7.60 -13.26 -2.82
N THR A 40 -8.09 -12.02 -2.92
CA THR A 40 -7.25 -10.81 -2.87
C THR A 40 -7.67 -9.93 -1.69
N PRO A 41 -6.72 -9.29 -0.98
CA PRO A 41 -7.03 -8.32 0.06
C PRO A 41 -7.91 -7.15 -0.44
N GLY A 42 -8.92 -6.77 0.34
CA GLY A 42 -9.83 -5.66 0.03
C GLY A 42 -9.32 -4.26 0.41
N HIS A 43 -8.17 -4.14 1.07
CA HIS A 43 -7.63 -2.85 1.51
C HIS A 43 -7.11 -2.02 0.33
N ALA A 44 -7.36 -0.70 0.35
CA ALA A 44 -6.87 0.29 -0.62
C ALA A 44 -5.41 0.10 -1.10
N ALA A 45 -4.46 -0.20 -0.20
CA ALA A 45 -3.04 -0.40 -0.54
C ALA A 45 -2.77 -1.57 -1.52
N PHE A 46 -3.73 -2.49 -1.68
CA PHE A 46 -3.63 -3.66 -2.55
C PHE A 46 -4.36 -3.49 -3.89
N THR A 47 -4.54 -2.26 -4.37
CA THR A 47 -5.20 -1.96 -5.65
C THR A 47 -4.57 -2.73 -6.83
N SER A 48 -3.23 -2.73 -6.92
CA SER A 48 -2.49 -3.43 -7.99
C SER A 48 -2.70 -4.95 -7.93
N MET A 49 -2.87 -5.52 -6.73
CA MET A 49 -3.19 -6.94 -6.59
C MET A 49 -4.60 -7.25 -7.10
N ARG A 50 -5.59 -6.40 -6.80
CA ARG A 50 -6.96 -6.59 -7.28
C ARG A 50 -7.03 -6.48 -8.80
N ALA A 51 -6.37 -5.48 -9.39
CA ALA A 51 -6.30 -5.32 -10.84
C ALA A 51 -5.70 -6.57 -11.51
N ARG A 52 -4.61 -7.09 -10.96
CA ARG A 52 -3.95 -8.32 -11.44
C ARG A 52 -4.83 -9.55 -11.26
N GLY A 53 -5.49 -9.69 -10.11
CA GLY A 53 -6.43 -10.77 -9.83
C GLY A 53 -7.57 -10.78 -10.85
N ALA A 54 -8.18 -9.62 -11.09
CA ALA A 54 -9.26 -9.47 -12.06
C ALA A 54 -8.82 -9.86 -13.48
N GLN A 55 -7.62 -9.46 -13.91
CA GLN A 55 -7.09 -9.84 -15.23
C GLN A 55 -6.72 -11.32 -15.35
N ALA A 56 -6.41 -11.98 -14.23
CA ALA A 56 -6.02 -13.39 -14.20
C ALA A 56 -7.22 -14.35 -14.15
N THR A 57 -8.41 -13.86 -13.77
CA THR A 57 -9.63 -14.66 -13.54
C THR A 57 -10.64 -14.51 -14.66
N ASP A 58 -11.38 -15.57 -14.93
CA ASP A 58 -12.45 -15.57 -15.93
C ASP A 58 -13.76 -14.94 -15.43
N ILE A 59 -13.98 -14.91 -14.12
CA ILE A 59 -15.19 -14.38 -13.45
C ILE A 59 -14.76 -13.66 -12.17
N VAL A 60 -15.33 -12.48 -11.91
CA VAL A 60 -15.12 -11.75 -10.65
C VAL A 60 -16.37 -11.87 -9.77
N VAL A 61 -16.18 -12.35 -8.54
CA VAL A 61 -17.25 -12.38 -7.53
C VAL A 61 -17.16 -11.13 -6.64
N LEU A 62 -18.16 -10.25 -6.73
CA LEU A 62 -18.25 -9.06 -5.92
C LEU A 62 -19.08 -9.35 -4.65
N VAL A 63 -18.41 -9.41 -3.50
CA VAL A 63 -19.09 -9.62 -2.21
C VAL A 63 -19.49 -8.27 -1.62
N VAL A 64 -20.78 -8.04 -1.43
CA VAL A 64 -21.33 -6.82 -0.82
C VAL A 64 -22.14 -7.17 0.40
N ALA A 65 -21.95 -6.47 1.51
CA ALA A 65 -22.70 -6.76 2.72
C ALA A 65 -24.06 -6.06 2.70
N ALA A 66 -25.12 -6.79 3.05
CA ALA A 66 -26.49 -6.28 3.05
C ALA A 66 -26.79 -5.22 4.13
N ASP A 67 -25.92 -5.11 5.14
CA ASP A 67 -26.01 -4.10 6.21
C ASP A 67 -25.19 -2.84 5.89
N ASP A 68 -24.01 -3.01 5.29
CA ASP A 68 -23.08 -1.91 5.01
C ASP A 68 -23.40 -1.20 3.67
N GLY A 69 -23.94 -1.91 2.68
CA GLY A 69 -24.20 -1.37 1.34
C GLY A 69 -22.93 -1.24 0.48
N VAL A 70 -23.00 -0.39 -0.54
CA VAL A 70 -21.89 -0.15 -1.48
C VAL A 70 -20.87 0.82 -0.87
N MET A 71 -19.62 0.37 -0.76
CA MET A 71 -18.51 1.14 -0.22
C MET A 71 -17.53 1.60 -1.33
N PRO A 72 -16.63 2.57 -1.07
CA PRO A 72 -15.63 2.99 -2.05
C PRO A 72 -14.78 1.83 -2.61
N GLN A 73 -14.43 0.85 -1.79
CA GLN A 73 -13.70 -0.35 -2.23
C GLN A 73 -14.55 -1.23 -3.16
N THR A 74 -15.86 -1.28 -2.96
CA THR A 74 -16.81 -1.98 -3.84
C THR A 74 -16.81 -1.33 -5.22
N ILE A 75 -16.85 0.00 -5.28
CA ILE A 75 -16.82 0.77 -6.53
C ILE A 75 -15.50 0.55 -7.26
N GLU A 76 -14.39 0.55 -6.54
CA GLU A 76 -13.07 0.26 -7.10
C GLU A 76 -13.00 -1.15 -7.70
N ALA A 77 -13.54 -2.17 -7.01
CA ALA A 77 -13.59 -3.53 -7.53
C ALA A 77 -14.42 -3.64 -8.81
N ILE A 78 -15.55 -2.92 -8.90
CA ILE A 78 -16.37 -2.83 -10.12
C ILE A 78 -15.55 -2.22 -11.27
N GLN A 79 -14.76 -1.18 -11.00
CA GLN A 79 -13.92 -0.55 -12.01
C GLN A 79 -12.84 -1.50 -12.54
N HIS A 80 -12.17 -2.26 -11.66
CA HIS A 80 -11.18 -3.26 -12.08
C HIS A 80 -11.79 -4.36 -12.94
N ALA A 81 -12.97 -4.89 -12.57
CA ALA A 81 -13.67 -5.89 -13.35
C ALA A 81 -14.08 -5.37 -14.74
N LYS A 82 -14.63 -4.14 -14.79
CA LYS A 82 -14.98 -3.48 -16.06
C LYS A 82 -13.77 -3.20 -16.94
N ALA A 83 -12.67 -2.74 -16.35
CA ALA A 83 -11.42 -2.48 -17.08
C ALA A 83 -10.77 -3.76 -17.61
N ALA A 84 -10.90 -4.87 -16.89
CA ALA A 84 -10.45 -6.19 -17.33
C ALA A 84 -11.44 -6.88 -18.30
N ASN A 85 -12.63 -6.31 -18.51
CA ASN A 85 -13.72 -6.88 -19.31
C ASN A 85 -14.13 -8.28 -18.84
N VAL A 86 -14.21 -8.46 -17.52
CA VAL A 86 -14.55 -9.74 -16.87
C VAL A 86 -15.97 -9.65 -16.29
N PRO A 87 -16.85 -10.64 -16.54
CA PRO A 87 -18.21 -10.64 -16.02
C PRO A 87 -18.23 -10.70 -14.49
N LEU A 88 -19.25 -10.06 -13.92
CA LEU A 88 -19.47 -9.98 -12.48
C LEU A 88 -20.57 -10.94 -12.04
N VAL A 89 -20.33 -11.58 -10.90
CA VAL A 89 -21.37 -12.25 -10.11
C VAL A 89 -21.40 -11.59 -8.74
N VAL A 90 -22.56 -11.11 -8.30
CA VAL A 90 -22.68 -10.38 -7.03
C VAL A 90 -23.19 -11.32 -5.94
N ALA A 91 -22.43 -11.42 -4.84
CA ALA A 91 -22.84 -12.15 -3.65
C ALA A 91 -23.24 -11.15 -2.55
N VAL A 92 -24.55 -11.04 -2.30
CA VAL A 92 -25.11 -10.19 -1.24
C VAL A 92 -25.01 -10.96 0.08
N ASN A 93 -24.03 -10.61 0.90
CA ASN A 93 -23.66 -11.32 2.11
C ASN A 93 -24.36 -10.77 3.36
N LYS A 94 -24.36 -11.56 4.44
CA LYS A 94 -24.95 -11.25 5.76
C LYS A 94 -26.48 -11.15 5.79
N ILE A 95 -27.19 -11.87 4.91
CA ILE A 95 -28.66 -11.94 4.91
C ILE A 95 -29.26 -12.55 6.19
N ASP A 96 -28.41 -13.12 7.06
CA ASP A 96 -28.84 -13.68 8.34
C ASP A 96 -29.15 -12.64 9.41
N LYS A 97 -28.80 -11.38 9.17
CA LYS A 97 -29.03 -10.25 10.07
C LYS A 97 -30.44 -9.66 9.87
N PRO A 98 -31.13 -9.25 10.95
CA PRO A 98 -32.46 -8.64 10.84
C PRO A 98 -32.41 -7.27 10.13
N GLU A 99 -31.28 -6.56 10.21
CA GLU A 99 -31.06 -5.28 9.52
C GLU A 99 -30.61 -5.42 8.06
N ALA A 100 -30.51 -6.63 7.51
CA ALA A 100 -30.06 -6.86 6.14
C ALA A 100 -31.11 -6.41 5.12
N ASP A 101 -30.68 -5.60 4.15
CA ASP A 101 -31.54 -5.13 3.05
C ASP A 101 -30.89 -5.41 1.68
N PRO A 102 -31.18 -6.58 1.07
CA PRO A 102 -30.67 -6.93 -0.25
C PRO A 102 -31.16 -6.02 -1.38
N ASP A 103 -32.37 -5.47 -1.26
CA ASP A 103 -32.98 -4.62 -2.29
C ASP A 103 -32.30 -3.25 -2.33
N ARG A 104 -31.88 -2.74 -1.17
CA ARG A 104 -31.01 -1.57 -1.08
C ARG A 104 -29.69 -1.78 -1.82
N VAL A 105 -29.03 -2.93 -1.64
CA VAL A 105 -27.77 -3.25 -2.34
C VAL A 105 -27.96 -3.29 -3.86
N LYS A 106 -29.05 -3.90 -4.35
CA LYS A 106 -29.39 -3.90 -5.79
C LYS A 106 -29.55 -2.48 -6.33
N THR A 107 -30.26 -1.63 -5.58
CA THR A 107 -30.50 -0.24 -5.96
C THR A 107 -29.20 0.57 -6.01
N GLU A 108 -28.34 0.46 -4.99
CA GLU A 108 -27.06 1.18 -4.94
C GLU A 108 -26.10 0.71 -6.06
N LEU A 109 -25.99 -0.60 -6.32
CA LEU A 109 -25.14 -1.14 -7.39
C LEU A 109 -25.62 -0.76 -8.80
N SER A 110 -26.92 -0.62 -9.00
CA SER A 110 -27.49 -0.17 -10.28
C SER A 110 -26.98 1.22 -10.69
N GLN A 111 -26.72 2.11 -9.73
CA GLN A 111 -26.17 3.46 -9.99
C GLN A 111 -24.74 3.41 -10.54
N HIS A 112 -24.01 2.32 -10.27
CA HIS A 112 -22.67 2.05 -10.78
C HIS A 112 -22.67 1.18 -12.04
N GLY A 113 -23.84 0.99 -12.66
CA GLY A 113 -24.02 0.22 -13.88
C GLY A 113 -23.74 -1.27 -13.70
N VAL A 114 -24.12 -1.82 -12.54
CA VAL A 114 -24.19 -3.26 -12.27
C VAL A 114 -25.67 -3.57 -12.04
N ILE A 115 -26.33 -4.13 -13.05
CA ILE A 115 -27.79 -4.29 -13.07
C ILE A 115 -28.13 -5.77 -12.90
N SER A 116 -29.01 -6.06 -11.94
CA SER A 116 -29.49 -7.43 -11.66
C SER A 116 -30.30 -8.01 -12.83
N GLU A 117 -30.21 -9.32 -13.05
CA GLU A 117 -31.03 -10.04 -14.04
C GLU A 117 -32.54 -9.84 -13.83
N ASP A 118 -33.00 -9.82 -12.56
CA ASP A 118 -34.39 -9.50 -12.20
C ASP A 118 -34.90 -8.17 -12.79
N TRP A 119 -34.01 -7.21 -13.02
CA TRP A 119 -34.30 -5.89 -13.56
C TRP A 119 -33.97 -5.77 -15.06
N GLY A 120 -33.72 -6.90 -15.72
CA GLY A 120 -33.33 -6.98 -17.13
C GLY A 120 -31.86 -6.68 -17.39
N GLY A 121 -31.01 -6.78 -16.37
CA GLY A 121 -29.55 -6.70 -16.50
C GLY A 121 -28.90 -8.03 -16.88
N ASP A 122 -27.57 -8.04 -16.82
CA ASP A 122 -26.69 -9.16 -17.17
C ASP A 122 -25.93 -9.75 -15.97
N THR A 123 -26.11 -9.16 -14.78
CA THR A 123 -25.38 -9.56 -13.58
C THR A 123 -26.26 -10.43 -12.67
N GLN A 124 -25.77 -11.63 -12.34
CA GLN A 124 -26.41 -12.52 -11.38
C GLN A 124 -26.20 -12.02 -9.95
N PHE A 125 -27.29 -11.94 -9.16
CA PHE A 125 -27.25 -11.56 -7.74
C PHE A 125 -27.67 -12.75 -6.88
N VAL A 126 -26.78 -13.19 -5.99
CA VAL A 126 -27.03 -14.33 -5.09
C VAL A 126 -26.99 -13.88 -3.64
N ASN A 127 -28.05 -14.18 -2.91
CA ASN A 127 -28.17 -13.84 -1.49
C ASN A 127 -27.51 -14.94 -0.64
N VAL A 128 -26.49 -14.58 0.14
CA VAL A 128 -25.69 -15.54 0.92
C VAL A 128 -25.52 -15.13 2.39
N SER A 129 -25.34 -16.12 3.24
CA SER A 129 -24.81 -15.92 4.60
C SER A 129 -23.55 -16.76 4.77
N ALA A 130 -22.38 -16.12 4.70
CA ALA A 130 -21.11 -16.80 4.94
C ALA A 130 -20.99 -17.40 6.35
N LYS A 131 -21.78 -16.92 7.33
CA LYS A 131 -21.76 -17.39 8.71
C LYS A 131 -22.64 -18.62 8.92
N LYS A 132 -23.86 -18.61 8.37
CA LYS A 132 -24.81 -19.73 8.48
C LYS A 132 -24.64 -20.76 7.37
N GLY A 133 -23.94 -20.41 6.29
CA GLY A 133 -23.77 -21.25 5.11
C GLY A 133 -24.93 -21.20 4.11
N LEU A 134 -25.86 -20.26 4.26
CA LEU A 134 -27.05 -20.16 3.41
C LEU A 134 -26.67 -19.58 2.04
N GLY A 135 -27.26 -20.12 0.97
CA GLY A 135 -27.11 -19.61 -0.42
C GLY A 135 -25.72 -19.86 -1.05
N ILE A 136 -24.81 -20.55 -0.38
CA ILE A 136 -23.47 -20.78 -0.92
C ILE A 136 -23.49 -21.78 -2.08
N ASP A 137 -24.31 -22.83 -1.99
CA ASP A 137 -24.47 -23.78 -3.10
C ASP A 137 -25.07 -23.06 -4.33
N GLU A 138 -26.06 -22.19 -4.14
CA GLU A 138 -26.64 -21.35 -5.20
C GLU A 138 -25.59 -20.43 -5.83
N LEU A 139 -24.66 -19.89 -5.03
CA LEU A 139 -23.57 -19.06 -5.53
C LEU A 139 -22.58 -19.88 -6.39
N LEU A 140 -22.25 -21.10 -5.97
CA LEU A 140 -21.37 -21.98 -6.74
C LEU A 140 -22.01 -22.38 -8.07
N ASP A 141 -23.30 -22.71 -8.06
CA ASP A 141 -24.06 -23.02 -9.26
C ASP A 141 -24.15 -21.81 -10.21
N ALA A 142 -24.37 -20.60 -9.69
CA ALA A 142 -24.36 -19.36 -10.47
C ALA A 142 -23.00 -19.10 -11.16
N ILE A 143 -21.90 -19.34 -10.44
CA ILE A 143 -20.54 -19.20 -10.99
C ILE A 143 -20.30 -20.22 -12.10
N LEU A 144 -20.71 -21.48 -11.91
CA LEU A 144 -20.58 -22.52 -12.94
C LEU A 144 -21.44 -22.21 -14.17
N LEU A 145 -22.68 -21.78 -13.97
CA LEU A 145 -23.56 -21.37 -15.06
C LEU A 145 -22.95 -20.21 -15.86
N GLN A 146 -22.39 -19.21 -15.17
CA GLN A 146 -21.71 -18.10 -15.83
C GLN A 146 -20.50 -18.59 -16.65
N ALA A 147 -19.74 -19.56 -16.15
CA ALA A 147 -18.61 -20.15 -16.87
C ALA A 147 -19.06 -20.93 -18.12
N GLU A 148 -20.18 -21.64 -18.05
CA GLU A 148 -20.77 -22.34 -19.21
C GLU A 148 -21.23 -21.35 -20.29
N VAL A 149 -21.87 -20.25 -19.90
CA VAL A 149 -22.29 -19.18 -20.83
C VAL A 149 -21.11 -18.55 -21.58
N LEU A 150 -19.95 -18.45 -20.92
CA LEU A 150 -18.72 -17.91 -21.52
C LEU A 150 -18.02 -18.88 -22.48
N GLU A 151 -18.42 -20.15 -22.51
CA GLU A 151 -17.81 -21.20 -23.34
C GLU A 151 -16.27 -21.26 -23.18
N LEU A 152 -15.79 -21.22 -21.93
CA LEU A 152 -14.35 -21.19 -21.63
C LEU A 152 -13.64 -22.42 -22.21
N THR A 153 -12.57 -22.19 -22.97
CA THR A 153 -11.75 -23.26 -23.56
C THR A 153 -10.28 -23.08 -23.19
N ALA A 154 -9.59 -24.20 -22.97
CA ALA A 154 -8.17 -24.22 -22.68
C ALA A 154 -7.48 -25.38 -23.41
N VAL A 155 -6.25 -25.16 -23.88
CA VAL A 155 -5.42 -26.21 -24.44
C VAL A 155 -4.89 -27.06 -23.29
N LYS A 156 -5.23 -28.34 -23.24
CA LYS A 156 -4.75 -29.25 -22.18
C LYS A 156 -3.35 -29.78 -22.46
N ASP A 157 -3.11 -30.20 -23.71
CA ASP A 157 -1.85 -30.82 -24.12
C ASP A 157 -0.96 -29.81 -24.84
N GLY A 158 0.20 -29.51 -24.26
CA GLY A 158 1.12 -28.54 -24.83
C GLY A 158 2.07 -27.94 -23.80
N MET A 159 2.84 -26.95 -24.24
CA MET A 159 3.69 -26.16 -23.34
C MET A 159 2.81 -25.34 -22.40
N ALA A 160 3.12 -25.39 -21.12
CA ALA A 160 2.36 -24.60 -20.16
C ALA A 160 2.65 -23.10 -20.28
N SER A 161 1.61 -22.31 -20.14
CA SER A 161 1.68 -20.88 -19.89
C SER A 161 0.74 -20.51 -18.76
N GLY A 162 1.07 -19.43 -18.05
CA GLY A 162 0.29 -18.97 -16.92
C GLY A 162 0.78 -17.66 -16.37
N VAL A 163 0.27 -17.28 -15.22
CA VAL A 163 0.61 -16.01 -14.55
C VAL A 163 1.05 -16.26 -13.12
N VAL A 164 2.07 -15.53 -12.68
CA VAL A 164 2.52 -15.55 -11.28
C VAL A 164 1.49 -14.83 -10.42
N ILE A 165 0.92 -15.54 -9.45
CA ILE A 165 -0.06 -15.02 -8.51
C ILE A 165 0.66 -14.31 -7.36
N GLU A 166 1.62 -15.01 -6.74
CA GLU A 166 2.43 -14.50 -5.64
C GLU A 166 3.81 -15.17 -5.66
N SER A 167 4.81 -14.52 -5.09
CA SER A 167 6.15 -15.07 -4.98
C SER A 167 6.80 -14.71 -3.65
N TYR A 168 7.61 -15.62 -3.13
CA TYR A 168 8.24 -15.46 -1.82
C TYR A 168 9.57 -16.21 -1.72
N LEU A 169 10.35 -15.90 -0.67
CA LEU A 169 11.63 -16.53 -0.42
C LEU A 169 11.57 -17.44 0.81
N ASP A 170 11.71 -18.75 0.59
CA ASP A 170 11.72 -19.74 1.66
C ASP A 170 13.14 -20.04 2.15
N LYS A 171 13.32 -20.03 3.48
CA LYS A 171 14.59 -20.36 4.15
C LYS A 171 14.85 -21.87 4.09
N GLY A 172 15.40 -22.32 2.97
CA GLY A 172 15.85 -23.70 2.74
C GLY A 172 15.46 -24.22 1.37
N ARG A 173 14.27 -23.85 0.89
CA ARG A 173 13.80 -24.25 -0.44
C ARG A 173 14.21 -23.27 -1.55
N GLY A 174 14.58 -22.04 -1.17
CA GLY A 174 14.98 -20.99 -2.10
C GLY A 174 13.79 -20.17 -2.60
N PRO A 175 13.88 -19.52 -3.77
CA PRO A 175 12.79 -18.73 -4.31
C PRO A 175 11.64 -19.63 -4.77
N VAL A 176 10.43 -19.22 -4.41
CA VAL A 176 9.19 -19.94 -4.65
C VAL A 176 8.18 -18.98 -5.30
N ALA A 177 7.40 -19.50 -6.24
CA ALA A 177 6.33 -18.73 -6.87
C ALA A 177 5.06 -19.59 -7.00
N THR A 178 3.91 -19.03 -6.67
CA THR A 178 2.60 -19.62 -6.95
C THR A 178 2.16 -19.14 -8.33
N VAL A 179 1.92 -20.06 -9.24
CA VAL A 179 1.56 -19.77 -10.64
C VAL A 179 0.20 -20.38 -10.95
N LEU A 180 -0.68 -19.61 -11.56
CA LEU A 180 -1.93 -20.11 -12.13
C LEU A 180 -1.66 -20.53 -13.57
N VAL A 181 -1.78 -21.83 -13.86
CA VAL A 181 -1.61 -22.36 -15.22
C VAL A 181 -2.88 -22.05 -16.02
N GLN A 182 -2.75 -21.35 -17.14
CA GLN A 182 -3.87 -20.95 -18.00
C GLN A 182 -4.01 -21.83 -19.24
N SER A 183 -2.88 -22.34 -19.76
CA SER A 183 -2.86 -23.19 -20.95
C SER A 183 -1.73 -24.21 -20.83
N GLY A 184 -1.89 -25.35 -21.47
CA GLY A 184 -0.97 -26.49 -21.44
C GLY A 184 -0.94 -27.21 -20.09
N THR A 185 0.00 -28.14 -19.97
CA THR A 185 0.24 -28.89 -18.74
C THR A 185 1.67 -28.67 -18.27
N LEU A 186 1.83 -28.14 -17.07
CA LEU A 186 3.13 -27.92 -16.45
C LEU A 186 3.61 -29.20 -15.77
N ASN A 187 4.82 -29.64 -16.07
CA ASN A 187 5.40 -30.85 -15.52
C ASN A 187 6.64 -30.55 -14.68
N ARG A 188 6.89 -31.42 -13.70
CA ARG A 188 8.16 -31.40 -12.96
C ARG A 188 9.31 -31.66 -13.94
N GLY A 189 10.33 -30.79 -13.91
CA GLY A 189 11.48 -30.86 -14.80
C GLY A 189 11.40 -29.94 -16.02
N ASP A 190 10.23 -29.34 -16.27
CA ASP A 190 10.08 -28.31 -17.30
C ASP A 190 10.95 -27.10 -16.98
N ILE A 191 11.41 -26.46 -18.05
CA ILE A 191 12.17 -25.21 -17.95
C ILE A 191 11.16 -24.08 -18.15
N VAL A 192 11.12 -23.18 -17.17
CA VAL A 192 10.20 -22.05 -17.13
C VAL A 192 10.97 -20.74 -17.24
N LEU A 193 10.35 -19.80 -17.93
CA LEU A 193 10.74 -18.40 -17.98
C LEU A 193 9.59 -17.60 -17.35
N CYS A 194 9.89 -16.87 -16.28
CA CYS A 194 8.94 -16.02 -15.56
C CYS A 194 9.48 -14.59 -15.53
N GLY A 195 8.98 -13.72 -16.42
CA GLY A 195 9.46 -12.35 -16.52
C GLY A 195 10.98 -12.24 -16.75
N LEU A 196 11.71 -11.79 -15.72
CA LEU A 196 13.18 -11.65 -15.69
C LEU A 196 13.92 -12.89 -15.15
N GLU A 197 13.18 -13.84 -14.58
CA GLU A 197 13.71 -15.02 -13.91
C GLU A 197 13.51 -16.26 -14.78
N TYR A 198 14.39 -17.26 -14.60
CA TYR A 198 14.30 -18.52 -15.32
C TYR A 198 14.72 -19.67 -14.41
N GLY A 199 14.31 -20.88 -14.74
CA GLY A 199 14.76 -22.04 -13.98
C GLY A 199 14.16 -23.34 -14.46
N ARG A 200 14.68 -24.44 -13.93
CA ARG A 200 14.08 -25.77 -14.07
C ARG A 200 13.22 -26.04 -12.84
N VAL A 201 11.96 -26.42 -13.07
CA VAL A 201 11.02 -26.76 -11.99
C VAL A 201 11.52 -28.01 -11.26
N ARG A 202 12.05 -27.83 -10.05
CA ARG A 202 12.62 -28.91 -9.22
C ARG A 202 11.55 -29.69 -8.48
N ALA A 203 10.53 -28.98 -8.01
CA ALA A 203 9.39 -29.52 -7.29
C ALA A 203 8.18 -28.62 -7.56
N MET A 204 6.99 -29.22 -7.44
CA MET A 204 5.72 -28.52 -7.51
C MET A 204 4.85 -28.94 -6.35
N ARG A 205 4.10 -28.00 -5.77
CA ARG A 205 3.14 -28.26 -4.70
C ARG A 205 1.80 -27.61 -4.97
N ASN A 206 0.73 -28.24 -4.53
CA ASN A 206 -0.60 -27.64 -4.57
C ASN A 206 -0.85 -26.72 -3.35
N GLU A 207 -2.03 -26.12 -3.28
CA GLU A 207 -2.48 -25.21 -2.23
C GLU A 207 -2.53 -25.83 -0.82
N ILE A 208 -2.53 -27.17 -0.70
CA ILE A 208 -2.50 -27.92 0.57
C ILE A 208 -1.05 -28.32 0.94
N GLY A 209 -0.06 -27.93 0.12
CA GLY A 209 1.35 -28.25 0.33
C GLY A 209 1.74 -29.69 -0.03
N LYS A 210 0.86 -30.44 -0.71
CA LYS A 210 1.18 -31.78 -1.23
C LYS A 210 1.96 -31.66 -2.53
N GLU A 211 2.93 -32.54 -2.72
CA GLU A 211 3.70 -32.58 -3.96
C GLU A 211 2.84 -33.07 -5.13
N VAL A 212 2.92 -32.34 -6.24
CA VAL A 212 2.25 -32.67 -7.49
C VAL A 212 3.27 -32.84 -8.61
N LYS A 213 2.97 -33.71 -9.58
CA LYS A 213 3.86 -33.98 -10.73
C LYS A 213 3.49 -33.20 -11.97
N THR A 214 2.20 -32.87 -12.10
CA THR A 214 1.60 -32.23 -13.26
C THR A 214 0.54 -31.24 -12.78
N ALA A 215 0.44 -30.09 -13.43
CA ALA A 215 -0.63 -29.12 -13.22
C ALA A 215 -1.23 -28.75 -14.58
N GLY A 216 -2.54 -28.96 -14.75
CA GLY A 216 -3.26 -28.59 -15.97
C GLY A 216 -3.76 -27.14 -15.93
N PRO A 217 -4.52 -26.73 -16.95
CA PRO A 217 -5.18 -25.42 -16.97
C PRO A 217 -6.09 -25.24 -15.75
N SER A 218 -6.26 -23.98 -15.33
CA SER A 218 -7.03 -23.50 -14.16
C SER A 218 -6.52 -23.94 -12.79
N ILE A 219 -5.41 -24.69 -12.69
CA ILE A 219 -4.87 -25.16 -11.42
C ILE A 219 -3.73 -24.22 -10.94
N PRO A 220 -3.81 -23.67 -9.71
CA PRO A 220 -2.70 -22.96 -9.11
C PRO A 220 -1.66 -23.96 -8.57
N VAL A 221 -0.39 -23.70 -8.84
CA VAL A 221 0.71 -24.57 -8.40
C VAL A 221 1.90 -23.75 -7.94
N GLU A 222 2.44 -24.14 -6.80
CA GLU A 222 3.67 -23.60 -6.25
C GLU A 222 4.86 -24.26 -6.95
N ILE A 223 5.70 -23.45 -7.62
CA ILE A 223 6.89 -23.90 -8.33
C ILE A 223 8.16 -23.52 -7.58
N LEU A 224 9.15 -24.42 -7.63
CA LEU A 224 10.46 -24.24 -7.01
C LEU A 224 11.58 -24.46 -8.00
N GLY A 225 12.69 -23.73 -7.81
CA GLY A 225 13.90 -23.88 -8.62
C GLY A 225 14.13 -22.77 -9.64
N LEU A 226 13.48 -21.62 -9.47
CA LEU A 226 13.77 -20.39 -10.20
C LEU A 226 15.12 -19.79 -9.75
N SER A 227 15.71 -18.94 -10.60
CA SER A 227 16.94 -18.20 -10.29
C SER A 227 16.77 -17.16 -9.19
N GLY A 228 15.57 -16.59 -9.08
CA GLY A 228 15.22 -15.54 -8.13
C GLY A 228 13.72 -15.50 -7.89
N VAL A 229 13.27 -14.53 -7.10
CA VAL A 229 11.85 -14.30 -6.82
C VAL A 229 11.26 -13.52 -8.01
N PRO A 230 10.40 -14.12 -8.86
CA PRO A 230 9.80 -13.42 -9.99
C PRO A 230 8.83 -12.33 -9.50
N ALA A 231 8.54 -11.34 -10.34
CA ALA A 231 7.52 -10.36 -9.97
C ALA A 231 6.14 -11.01 -10.01
N ALA A 232 5.29 -10.65 -9.06
CA ALA A 232 3.91 -11.06 -9.09
C ALA A 232 3.21 -10.40 -10.30
N GLY A 233 2.41 -11.16 -11.05
CA GLY A 233 1.81 -10.75 -12.32
C GLY A 233 2.66 -11.00 -13.56
N ASP A 234 3.90 -11.46 -13.41
CA ASP A 234 4.70 -11.85 -14.57
C ASP A 234 4.08 -13.06 -15.27
N GLU A 235 4.13 -13.04 -16.61
CA GLU A 235 3.80 -14.21 -17.42
C GLU A 235 4.86 -15.30 -17.25
N MET A 236 4.38 -16.52 -17.05
CA MET A 236 5.16 -17.75 -17.03
C MET A 236 4.96 -18.49 -18.35
N THR A 237 6.06 -18.94 -18.95
CA THR A 237 6.01 -19.79 -20.14
C THR A 237 7.04 -20.91 -20.05
N VAL A 238 6.61 -22.13 -20.38
CA VAL A 238 7.50 -23.27 -20.54
C VAL A 238 8.27 -23.16 -21.86
N VAL A 239 9.57 -23.38 -21.79
CA VAL A 239 10.48 -23.33 -22.94
C VAL A 239 11.29 -24.63 -23.04
N ARG A 240 11.71 -24.97 -24.25
CA ARG A 240 12.43 -26.23 -24.52
C ARG A 240 13.87 -26.22 -24.02
N ASP A 241 14.56 -25.10 -24.21
CA ASP A 241 16.02 -24.99 -24.03
C ASP A 241 16.37 -24.03 -22.90
N GLU A 242 17.03 -24.53 -21.84
CA GLU A 242 17.45 -23.72 -20.69
C GLU A 242 18.45 -22.63 -21.09
N LYS A 243 19.33 -22.95 -22.05
CA LYS A 243 20.33 -22.00 -22.54
C LYS A 243 19.69 -20.77 -23.20
N LYS A 244 18.63 -20.98 -24.00
CA LYS A 244 17.88 -19.88 -24.63
C LYS A 244 17.05 -19.12 -23.60
N ALA A 245 16.44 -19.82 -22.64
CA ALA A 245 15.71 -19.20 -21.54
C ALA A 245 16.60 -18.20 -20.77
N ARG A 246 17.83 -18.64 -20.43
CA ARG A 246 18.84 -17.82 -19.77
C ARG A 246 19.22 -16.59 -20.59
N GLU A 247 19.45 -16.76 -21.89
CA GLU A 247 19.80 -15.64 -22.78
C GLU A 247 18.69 -14.59 -22.84
N VAL A 248 17.43 -15.02 -22.97
CA VAL A 248 16.26 -14.13 -22.97
C VAL A 248 16.12 -13.42 -21.62
N ALA A 249 16.26 -14.14 -20.51
CA ALA A 249 16.18 -13.56 -19.16
C ALA A 249 17.26 -12.49 -18.94
N LEU A 250 18.53 -12.78 -19.29
CA LEU A 250 19.64 -11.83 -19.18
C LEU A 250 19.43 -10.60 -20.06
N TYR A 251 18.90 -10.78 -21.28
CA TYR A 251 18.56 -9.67 -22.16
C TYR A 251 17.47 -8.77 -21.54
N ARG A 252 16.41 -9.36 -21.00
CA ARG A 252 15.34 -8.62 -20.31
C ARG A 252 15.87 -7.88 -19.07
N GLN A 253 16.74 -8.50 -18.29
CA GLN A 253 17.39 -7.87 -17.13
C GLN A 253 18.27 -6.68 -17.54
N GLY A 254 19.05 -6.83 -18.62
CA GLY A 254 19.86 -5.74 -19.18
C GLY A 254 19.00 -4.54 -19.59
N LYS A 255 17.94 -4.79 -20.35
CA LYS A 255 16.99 -3.75 -20.78
C LYS A 255 16.27 -3.10 -19.60
N PHE A 256 15.84 -3.87 -18.60
CA PHE A 256 15.21 -3.35 -17.40
C PHE A 256 16.15 -2.43 -16.61
N ARG A 257 17.42 -2.82 -16.48
CA ARG A 257 18.46 -2.00 -15.83
C ARG A 257 18.71 -0.69 -16.57
N GLU A 258 18.75 -0.73 -17.90
CA GLU A 258 18.91 0.45 -18.75
C GLU A 258 17.76 1.45 -18.55
N VAL A 259 16.50 0.96 -18.60
CA VAL A 259 15.32 1.80 -18.35
C VAL A 259 15.32 2.38 -16.93
N LYS A 260 15.71 1.59 -15.92
CA LYS A 260 15.80 2.04 -14.53
C LYS A 260 16.85 3.16 -14.37
N LEU A 261 18.02 2.99 -14.99
CA LEU A 261 19.08 4.01 -14.98
C LEU A 261 18.64 5.29 -15.70
N ALA A 262 17.99 5.17 -16.86
CA ALA A 262 17.46 6.31 -17.60
C ALA A 262 16.40 7.09 -16.78
N ARG A 263 15.48 6.39 -16.11
CA ARG A 263 14.51 7.01 -15.19
C ARG A 263 15.21 7.72 -14.03
N GLN A 264 16.23 7.10 -13.44
CA GLN A 264 17.00 7.71 -12.35
C GLN A 264 17.75 8.97 -12.79
N GLN A 265 18.35 8.97 -13.99
CA GLN A 265 19.01 10.14 -14.56
C GLN A 265 18.01 11.27 -14.82
N LYS A 266 16.85 10.96 -15.38
CA LYS A 266 15.78 11.94 -15.62
C LYS A 266 15.30 12.56 -14.30
N ALA A 267 15.00 11.73 -13.29
CA ALA A 267 14.57 12.21 -11.97
C ALA A 267 15.65 13.05 -11.27
N LYS A 268 16.94 12.70 -11.40
CA LYS A 268 18.04 13.53 -10.88
C LYS A 268 18.13 14.88 -11.56
N LEU A 269 17.95 14.95 -12.88
CA LEU A 269 17.93 16.21 -13.61
C LEU A 269 16.77 17.09 -13.16
N GLU A 270 15.55 16.54 -13.09
CA GLU A 270 14.37 17.24 -12.57
C GLU A 270 14.58 17.73 -11.13
N ASN A 271 15.12 16.87 -10.25
CA ASN A 271 15.39 17.21 -8.86
C ASN A 271 16.49 18.26 -8.68
N MET A 272 17.51 18.32 -9.55
CA MET A 272 18.52 19.38 -9.48
C MET A 272 17.93 20.77 -9.76
N PHE A 273 16.86 20.86 -10.54
CA PHE A 273 16.16 22.13 -10.77
C PHE A 273 15.22 22.49 -9.61
N SER A 274 14.57 21.52 -8.97
CA SER A 274 13.63 21.78 -7.86
C SER A 274 14.29 21.95 -6.49
N SER A 275 15.40 21.24 -6.22
CA SER A 275 16.19 21.39 -4.98
C SER A 275 16.92 22.73 -4.88
N MET A 276 16.92 23.53 -5.95
CA MET A 276 17.46 24.89 -5.96
C MET A 276 16.38 25.95 -5.66
N THR A 277 15.09 25.56 -5.62
CA THR A 277 13.93 26.47 -5.49
C THR A 277 13.15 26.36 -4.18
N GLU A 278 13.27 25.26 -3.44
CA GLU A 278 12.54 25.05 -2.17
C GLU A 278 13.51 24.93 -0.99
N GLY A 279 13.09 25.42 0.18
CA GLY A 279 13.86 25.34 1.44
C GLY A 279 14.12 23.91 1.90
N ASP A 280 14.69 23.74 3.10
CA ASP A 280 15.09 22.43 3.65
C ASP A 280 13.92 21.43 3.71
N VAL A 281 13.73 20.66 2.63
CA VAL A 281 12.77 19.54 2.58
C VAL A 281 13.34 18.41 3.43
N SER A 282 12.57 17.97 4.43
CA SER A 282 12.98 16.85 5.26
C SER A 282 12.73 15.53 4.52
N GLU A 283 13.74 14.65 4.44
CA GLU A 283 13.59 13.32 3.82
C GLU A 283 13.53 12.24 4.91
N LEU A 284 12.53 11.35 4.82
CA LEU A 284 12.45 10.13 5.61
C LEU A 284 12.85 8.93 4.75
N ASN A 285 14.00 8.35 5.05
CA ASN A 285 14.52 7.18 4.36
C ASN A 285 13.98 5.89 5.00
N ILE A 286 13.49 4.97 4.17
CA ILE A 286 12.91 3.69 4.63
C ILE A 286 13.46 2.54 3.78
N ILE A 287 13.74 1.42 4.44
CA ILE A 287 14.05 0.14 3.81
C ILE A 287 12.96 -0.86 4.20
N VAL A 288 12.33 -1.49 3.21
CA VAL A 288 11.18 -2.39 3.42
C VAL A 288 11.55 -3.82 3.03
N LYS A 289 11.36 -4.76 3.95
CA LYS A 289 11.39 -6.19 3.68
C LYS A 289 10.05 -6.81 4.02
N ALA A 290 9.53 -7.65 3.14
CA ALA A 290 8.33 -8.43 3.42
C ALA A 290 8.53 -9.91 3.10
N ASP A 291 7.63 -10.75 3.60
CA ASP A 291 7.60 -12.19 3.38
C ASP A 291 7.29 -12.53 1.91
N VAL A 292 6.35 -11.80 1.31
CA VAL A 292 5.91 -11.99 -0.07
C VAL A 292 6.15 -10.74 -0.94
N GLN A 293 6.35 -10.93 -2.24
CA GLN A 293 6.62 -9.86 -3.21
C GLN A 293 5.46 -8.87 -3.31
N GLY A 294 4.22 -9.36 -3.30
CA GLY A 294 3.04 -8.54 -3.36
C GLY A 294 2.95 -7.52 -2.21
N SER A 295 3.25 -7.92 -0.99
CA SER A 295 3.23 -7.02 0.18
C SER A 295 4.30 -5.94 0.10
N VAL A 296 5.48 -6.24 -0.46
CA VAL A 296 6.51 -5.22 -0.71
C VAL A 296 5.96 -4.14 -1.63
N GLU A 297 5.34 -4.52 -2.75
CA GLU A 297 4.78 -3.59 -3.73
C GLU A 297 3.69 -2.71 -3.10
N ALA A 298 2.74 -3.33 -2.39
CA ALA A 298 1.63 -2.63 -1.73
C ALA A 298 2.10 -1.65 -0.65
N ILE A 299 3.04 -2.07 0.21
CA ILE A 299 3.61 -1.19 1.25
C ILE A 299 4.37 -0.04 0.60
N CYS A 300 5.18 -0.31 -0.42
CA CYS A 300 5.95 0.74 -1.08
C CYS A 300 5.04 1.81 -1.70
N GLN A 301 3.96 1.39 -2.37
CA GLN A 301 2.99 2.31 -2.96
C GLN A 301 2.28 3.14 -1.88
N ALA A 302 1.79 2.48 -0.82
CA ALA A 302 1.09 3.18 0.26
C ALA A 302 2.00 4.18 0.99
N LEU A 303 3.29 3.86 1.19
CA LEU A 303 4.24 4.78 1.80
C LEU A 303 4.57 5.99 0.92
N LEU A 304 4.60 5.81 -0.41
CA LEU A 304 4.81 6.91 -1.35
C LEU A 304 3.61 7.86 -1.39
N GLU A 305 2.39 7.35 -1.24
CA GLU A 305 1.16 8.16 -1.14
C GLU A 305 1.11 9.03 0.13
N LEU A 306 1.86 8.66 1.18
CA LEU A 306 2.01 9.48 2.39
C LEU A 306 2.98 10.66 2.24
N SER A 307 3.77 10.70 1.15
CA SER A 307 4.77 11.74 0.94
C SER A 307 4.09 13.10 0.71
N THR A 308 4.59 14.14 1.38
CA THR A 308 4.15 15.53 1.19
C THR A 308 5.29 16.38 0.63
N ASP A 309 4.99 17.64 0.28
CA ASP A 309 6.01 18.59 -0.20
C ASP A 309 7.00 18.98 0.93
N GLU A 310 6.53 18.99 2.18
CA GLU A 310 7.33 19.34 3.37
C GLU A 310 8.21 18.17 3.86
N VAL A 311 7.67 16.93 3.82
CA VAL A 311 8.40 15.72 4.21
C VAL A 311 8.29 14.65 3.14
N LYS A 312 9.42 14.33 2.51
CA LYS A 312 9.48 13.34 1.43
C LYS A 312 9.81 11.96 1.96
N VAL A 313 8.97 10.97 1.66
CA VAL A 313 9.24 9.55 1.97
C VAL A 313 10.03 8.94 0.84
N LYS A 314 11.18 8.32 1.16
CA LYS A 314 12.07 7.71 0.17
C LYS A 314 12.40 6.27 0.52
N ILE A 315 12.01 5.38 -0.39
CA ILE A 315 12.31 3.96 -0.27
C ILE A 315 13.66 3.69 -0.93
N ILE A 316 14.67 3.40 -0.11
CA ILE A 316 16.05 3.20 -0.58
C ILE A 316 16.26 1.78 -1.07
N GLY A 317 15.71 0.82 -0.33
CA GLY A 317 15.78 -0.60 -0.64
C GLY A 317 14.45 -1.26 -0.33
N SER A 318 14.00 -2.11 -1.23
CA SER A 318 12.88 -2.99 -0.99
C SER A 318 13.24 -4.41 -1.42
N GLY A 319 12.75 -5.42 -0.72
CA GLY A 319 13.05 -6.80 -1.06
C GLY A 319 12.22 -7.83 -0.32
N VAL A 320 12.31 -9.07 -0.79
CA VAL A 320 11.55 -10.20 -0.27
C VAL A 320 12.42 -11.10 0.58
N GLY A 321 11.86 -11.60 1.67
CA GLY A 321 12.49 -12.51 2.61
C GLY A 321 13.03 -11.83 3.87
N GLY A 322 13.76 -12.60 4.66
CA GLY A 322 14.34 -12.14 5.92
C GLY A 322 15.28 -10.95 5.74
N ILE A 323 15.39 -10.13 6.79
CA ILE A 323 16.33 -8.99 6.81
C ILE A 323 17.75 -9.54 7.00
N THR A 324 18.63 -9.14 6.09
CA THR A 324 20.03 -9.61 6.00
C THR A 324 21.01 -8.54 6.46
N GLU A 325 22.27 -8.94 6.63
CA GLU A 325 23.38 -8.04 6.97
C GLU A 325 23.48 -6.85 6.01
N THR A 326 23.37 -7.09 4.71
CA THR A 326 23.46 -6.05 3.68
C THR A 326 22.34 -5.02 3.78
N ASP A 327 21.15 -5.42 4.25
CA ASP A 327 20.04 -4.50 4.45
C ASP A 327 20.28 -3.60 5.67
N ALA A 328 20.82 -4.18 6.75
CA ALA A 328 21.20 -3.43 7.95
C ALA A 328 22.34 -2.43 7.68
N SER A 329 23.37 -2.85 6.93
CA SER A 329 24.44 -1.93 6.51
C SER A 329 23.94 -0.81 5.60
N LEU A 330 23.00 -1.10 4.70
CA LEU A 330 22.39 -0.08 3.86
C LEU A 330 21.61 0.93 4.70
N ALA A 331 20.83 0.45 5.69
CA ALA A 331 20.10 1.32 6.61
C ALA A 331 21.02 2.26 7.39
N ALA A 332 22.13 1.72 7.92
CA ALA A 332 23.13 2.51 8.63
C ALA A 332 23.75 3.60 7.73
N ALA A 333 24.13 3.24 6.49
CA ALA A 333 24.75 4.16 5.56
C ALA A 333 23.81 5.31 5.11
N SER A 334 22.51 5.08 5.11
CA SER A 334 21.52 6.05 4.63
C SER A 334 20.64 6.68 5.72
N ASN A 335 20.91 6.37 6.99
CA ASN A 335 20.07 6.75 8.13
C ASN A 335 18.58 6.42 7.89
N ALA A 336 18.31 5.18 7.47
CA ALA A 336 16.97 4.73 7.11
C ALA A 336 16.33 3.88 8.21
N ILE A 337 15.01 4.01 8.36
CA ILE A 337 14.21 3.11 9.20
C ILE A 337 14.10 1.75 8.50
N LEU A 338 14.33 0.68 9.24
CA LEU A 338 14.29 -0.69 8.75
C LEU A 338 12.96 -1.32 9.13
N VAL A 339 12.15 -1.66 8.12
CA VAL A 339 10.78 -2.16 8.29
C VAL A 339 10.70 -3.60 7.80
N GLY A 340 10.29 -4.51 8.69
CA GLY A 340 10.03 -5.92 8.37
C GLY A 340 8.54 -6.27 8.47
N PHE A 341 7.91 -6.64 7.37
CA PHE A 341 6.53 -7.12 7.32
C PHE A 341 6.49 -8.65 7.28
N ASN A 342 5.98 -9.29 8.34
CA ASN A 342 5.98 -10.75 8.54
C ASN A 342 7.35 -11.45 8.42
N VAL A 343 8.43 -10.67 8.43
CA VAL A 343 9.80 -11.17 8.36
C VAL A 343 10.59 -10.75 9.59
N ARG A 344 11.67 -11.49 9.86
CA ARG A 344 12.58 -11.23 10.97
C ARG A 344 14.00 -11.07 10.47
N ALA A 345 14.79 -10.30 11.24
CA ALA A 345 16.22 -10.20 11.03
C ALA A 345 16.93 -11.49 11.41
N ASP A 346 17.88 -11.88 10.56
CA ASP A 346 18.81 -12.95 10.87
C ASP A 346 19.82 -12.55 11.96
N ALA A 347 20.64 -13.51 12.40
CA ALA A 347 21.57 -13.28 13.49
C ALA A 347 22.68 -12.27 13.14
N SER A 348 23.08 -12.19 11.87
CA SER A 348 24.06 -11.23 11.36
C SER A 348 23.50 -9.80 11.35
N ALA A 349 22.29 -9.61 10.83
CA ALA A 349 21.60 -8.32 10.78
C ALA A 349 21.34 -7.75 12.18
N ARG A 350 20.92 -8.59 13.14
CA ARG A 350 20.68 -8.13 14.53
C ARG A 350 21.92 -7.55 15.19
N LYS A 351 23.10 -8.13 14.94
CA LYS A 351 24.35 -7.60 15.48
C LYS A 351 24.62 -6.17 15.01
N ILE A 352 24.39 -5.89 13.74
CA ILE A 352 24.57 -4.54 13.16
C ILE A 352 23.53 -3.57 13.71
N VAL A 353 22.29 -4.02 13.81
CA VAL A 353 21.18 -3.21 14.35
C VAL A 353 21.48 -2.80 15.79
N GLU A 354 21.99 -3.71 16.62
CA GLU A 354 22.38 -3.42 18.00
C GLU A 354 23.65 -2.56 18.09
N SER A 355 24.66 -2.79 17.24
CA SER A 355 25.93 -2.05 17.29
C SER A 355 25.81 -0.60 16.82
N GLU A 356 25.01 -0.37 15.78
CA GLU A 356 24.80 0.95 15.18
C GLU A 356 23.52 1.64 15.69
N ASN A 357 22.78 0.99 16.59
CA ASN A 357 21.52 1.46 17.17
C ASN A 357 20.48 1.88 16.10
N LEU A 358 20.26 1.00 15.12
CA LEU A 358 19.33 1.22 14.01
C LEU A 358 17.88 1.04 14.45
N ASP A 359 16.97 1.86 13.90
CA ASP A 359 15.54 1.73 14.12
C ASP A 359 14.96 0.58 13.28
N LEU A 360 14.75 -0.57 13.92
CA LEU A 360 14.21 -1.77 13.32
C LEU A 360 12.81 -2.06 13.88
N ARG A 361 11.80 -2.01 13.00
CA ARG A 361 10.39 -2.23 13.35
C ARG A 361 9.81 -3.41 12.60
N TYR A 362 8.94 -4.15 13.29
CA TYR A 362 8.29 -5.32 12.73
C TYR A 362 6.78 -5.18 12.77
N TYR A 363 6.14 -5.53 11.66
CA TYR A 363 4.70 -5.46 11.51
C TYR A 363 4.15 -6.78 10.99
N SER A 364 2.93 -7.06 11.39
CA SER A 364 2.12 -8.14 10.82
C SER A 364 0.79 -7.62 10.28
N VAL A 365 0.48 -6.34 10.47
CA VAL A 365 -0.72 -5.68 9.96
C VAL A 365 -0.29 -4.40 9.25
N ILE A 366 -0.70 -4.25 7.98
CA ILE A 366 -0.26 -3.14 7.14
C ILE A 366 -0.74 -1.78 7.66
N TYR A 367 -1.91 -1.72 8.31
CA TYR A 367 -2.44 -0.49 8.91
C TYR A 367 -1.54 0.06 10.01
N ASP A 368 -1.03 -0.81 10.88
CA ASP A 368 -0.17 -0.39 11.99
C ASP A 368 1.13 0.22 11.45
N LEU A 369 1.70 -0.39 10.42
CA LEU A 369 2.87 0.13 9.70
C LEU A 369 2.60 1.52 9.13
N ILE A 370 1.52 1.67 8.34
CA ILE A 370 1.17 2.95 7.69
C ILE A 370 0.92 4.04 8.74
N ASN A 371 0.19 3.73 9.81
CA ASN A 371 -0.14 4.68 10.86
C ASN A 371 1.10 5.14 11.63
N GLU A 372 2.03 4.23 11.92
CA GLU A 372 3.24 4.56 12.66
C GLU A 372 4.23 5.37 11.82
N ILE A 373 4.38 5.06 10.53
CA ILE A 373 5.16 5.90 9.62
C ILE A 373 4.51 7.28 9.46
N LYS A 374 3.18 7.35 9.36
CA LYS A 374 2.47 8.63 9.34
C LYS A 374 2.69 9.45 10.61
N ALA A 375 2.72 8.80 11.78
CA ALA A 375 3.04 9.47 13.04
C ALA A 375 4.49 9.97 13.07
N ALA A 376 5.44 9.19 12.54
CA ALA A 376 6.84 9.60 12.41
C ALA A 376 6.98 10.83 11.49
N LEU A 377 6.27 10.84 10.35
CA LEU A 377 6.19 11.99 9.45
C LEU A 377 5.65 13.24 10.14
N SER A 378 4.56 13.11 10.91
CA SER A 378 4.01 14.23 11.67
C SER A 378 4.96 14.77 12.73
N GLY A 379 5.80 13.93 13.32
CA GLY A 379 6.84 14.36 14.26
C GLY A 379 8.00 15.13 13.62
N MET A 380 8.19 15.00 12.30
CA MET A 380 9.21 15.71 11.54
C MET A 380 8.73 17.06 10.99
N LEU A 381 7.43 17.33 11.03
CA LEU A 381 6.87 18.60 10.56
C LEU A 381 7.33 19.76 11.46
N GLN A 382 7.71 20.87 10.82
CA GLN A 382 8.04 22.08 11.55
C GLN A 382 6.77 22.66 12.20
N PRO A 383 6.82 23.13 13.46
CA PRO A 383 5.66 23.74 14.09
C PRO A 383 5.29 25.05 13.39
N GLU A 384 3.99 25.23 13.07
CA GLU A 384 3.48 26.50 12.56
C GLU A 384 3.51 27.57 13.67
N PHE A 385 4.25 28.65 13.45
CA PHE A 385 4.25 29.80 14.35
C PHE A 385 3.04 30.70 14.05
N LYS A 386 2.01 30.67 14.89
CA LYS A 386 0.94 31.69 14.88
C LYS A 386 1.39 32.90 15.68
N GLN A 387 1.49 34.04 14.99
CA GLN A 387 1.70 35.34 15.65
C GLN A 387 0.35 35.91 16.07
N GLU A 388 0.06 35.89 17.37
CA GLU A 388 -1.10 36.56 17.94
C GLU A 388 -0.69 37.91 18.54
N ILE A 389 -1.50 38.94 18.28
CA ILE A 389 -1.29 40.27 18.84
C ILE A 389 -1.70 40.24 20.31
N ILE A 390 -0.73 40.36 21.21
CA ILE A 390 -0.97 40.38 22.66
C ILE A 390 -1.38 41.75 23.20
N GLY A 391 -1.07 42.82 22.46
CA GLY A 391 -1.42 44.18 22.84
C GLY A 391 -1.10 45.21 21.76
N LEU A 392 -1.82 46.32 21.79
CA LEU A 392 -1.69 47.45 20.88
C LEU A 392 -1.48 48.72 21.70
N ALA A 393 -0.43 49.47 21.37
CA ALA A 393 -0.12 50.73 22.02
C ALA A 393 0.05 51.85 20.97
N GLU A 394 -0.46 53.02 21.29
CA GLU A 394 -0.36 54.22 20.47
C GLU A 394 0.73 55.14 21.03
N VAL A 395 1.68 55.51 20.17
CA VAL A 395 2.74 56.47 20.51
C VAL A 395 2.16 57.87 20.47
N ARG A 396 2.24 58.62 21.58
CA ARG A 396 1.73 59.99 21.67
C ARG A 396 2.85 61.01 21.67
N ASP A 397 3.88 60.78 22.47
CA ASP A 397 4.99 61.70 22.66
C ASP A 397 6.33 61.01 22.40
N VAL A 398 7.33 61.78 21.96
CA VAL A 398 8.69 61.27 21.71
C VAL A 398 9.70 62.07 22.52
N PHE A 399 10.48 61.36 23.35
CA PHE A 399 11.57 61.91 24.15
C PHE A 399 12.92 61.48 23.58
N ARG A 400 14.00 62.18 23.95
CA ARG A 400 15.37 61.79 23.58
C ARG A 400 16.18 61.43 24.83
N SER A 401 16.80 60.26 24.80
CA SER A 401 17.70 59.77 25.85
C SER A 401 19.10 59.53 25.27
N PRO A 402 20.17 59.96 25.96
CA PRO A 402 21.55 59.71 25.52
C PRO A 402 21.90 58.21 25.41
N LYS A 403 21.19 57.35 26.16
CA LYS A 403 21.49 55.91 26.26
C LYS A 403 20.73 55.04 25.25
N PHE A 404 19.49 55.41 24.92
CA PHE A 404 18.56 54.58 24.14
C PHE A 404 18.03 55.28 22.87
N GLY A 405 18.53 56.48 22.55
CA GLY A 405 18.05 57.25 21.40
C GLY A 405 16.65 57.84 21.65
N ALA A 406 15.75 57.68 20.69
CA ALA A 406 14.38 58.17 20.80
C ALA A 406 13.54 57.21 21.68
N ILE A 407 12.87 57.76 22.68
CA ILE A 407 11.94 57.03 23.55
C ILE A 407 10.52 57.41 23.15
N ALA A 408 9.71 56.43 22.76
CA ALA A 408 8.30 56.60 22.49
C ALA A 408 7.50 56.50 23.81
N GLY A 409 6.82 57.58 24.19
CA GLY A 409 5.80 57.57 25.24
C GLY A 409 4.49 57.07 24.67
N CYS A 410 4.02 55.93 25.19
CA CYS A 410 2.93 55.17 24.61
C CYS A 410 1.74 55.08 25.57
N MET A 411 0.55 54.94 25.01
CA MET A 411 -0.65 54.53 25.75
C MET A 411 -1.12 53.18 25.21
N VAL A 412 -1.26 52.18 26.08
CA VAL A 412 -1.79 50.87 25.68
C VAL A 412 -3.30 51.00 25.45
N ILE A 413 -3.76 50.79 24.22
CA ILE A 413 -5.18 50.88 23.83
C ILE A 413 -5.88 49.53 24.03
N GLU A 414 -5.16 48.44 23.81
CA GLU A 414 -5.73 47.10 23.86
C GLU A 414 -4.70 46.08 24.33
N GLY A 415 -5.16 45.06 25.07
CA GLY A 415 -4.31 43.97 25.53
C GLY A 415 -3.23 44.37 26.54
N VAL A 416 -2.08 43.68 26.47
CA VAL A 416 -0.95 43.82 27.38
C VAL A 416 0.36 43.86 26.59
N VAL A 417 1.20 44.84 26.88
CA VAL A 417 2.56 44.95 26.31
C VAL A 417 3.54 44.28 27.26
N LYS A 418 4.40 43.40 26.72
CA LYS A 418 5.43 42.65 27.48
C LYS A 418 6.83 42.97 26.97
N ARG A 419 7.80 43.03 27.89
CA ARG A 419 9.17 43.47 27.59
C ARG A 419 9.92 42.60 26.58
N HIS A 420 9.68 41.30 26.47
CA HIS A 420 10.50 40.40 25.63
C HIS A 420 9.77 39.88 24.39
N ASN A 421 8.68 40.53 24.00
CA ASN A 421 7.93 40.13 22.83
C ASN A 421 8.36 40.94 21.59
N PRO A 422 8.30 40.33 20.38
CA PRO A 422 8.45 41.06 19.14
C PRO A 422 7.38 42.15 19.00
N ILE A 423 7.77 43.29 18.44
CA ILE A 423 6.89 44.43 18.18
C ILE A 423 6.95 44.83 16.71
N ARG A 424 5.84 45.38 16.23
CA ARG A 424 5.75 46.03 14.92
C ARG A 424 5.22 47.43 15.12
N VAL A 425 5.94 48.43 14.61
CA VAL A 425 5.53 49.84 14.66
C VAL A 425 4.92 50.18 13.32
N LEU A 426 3.65 50.58 13.33
CA LEU A 426 2.89 50.92 12.13
C LEU A 426 2.57 52.40 12.09
N ARG A 427 2.47 52.95 10.88
CA ARG A 427 1.86 54.26 10.61
C ARG A 427 1.02 54.13 9.36
N ASP A 428 -0.22 54.60 9.41
CA ASP A 428 -1.17 54.49 8.28
C ASP A 428 -1.30 53.05 7.74
N ASN A 429 -1.29 52.07 8.65
CA ASN A 429 -1.32 50.63 8.37
C ASN A 429 -0.10 50.07 7.61
N VAL A 430 0.99 50.84 7.47
CA VAL A 430 2.26 50.38 6.91
C VAL A 430 3.26 50.14 8.03
N VAL A 431 3.93 48.99 8.02
CA VAL A 431 4.98 48.66 8.98
C VAL A 431 6.22 49.52 8.71
N ILE A 432 6.56 50.40 9.65
CA ILE A 432 7.76 51.24 9.58
C ILE A 432 8.96 50.52 10.19
N PHE A 433 8.73 49.73 11.26
CA PHE A 433 9.80 49.07 12.00
C PHE A 433 9.32 47.75 12.59
N GLU A 434 10.21 46.76 12.59
CA GLU A 434 10.05 45.49 13.27
C GLU A 434 11.27 45.23 14.15
N GLY A 435 11.05 44.72 15.35
CA GLY A 435 12.13 44.40 16.28
C GLY A 435 11.62 43.78 17.56
N GLU A 436 12.52 43.57 18.52
CA GLU A 436 12.17 43.17 19.88
C GLU A 436 12.17 44.38 20.81
N LEU A 437 11.28 44.39 21.79
CA LEU A 437 11.17 45.50 22.72
C LEU A 437 12.36 45.47 23.72
N GLU A 438 13.27 46.46 23.63
CA GLU A 438 14.49 46.44 24.48
C GLU A 438 14.20 46.90 25.93
N SER A 439 13.30 47.88 26.07
CA SER A 439 12.93 48.45 27.36
C SER A 439 11.46 48.81 27.41
N LEU A 440 10.76 48.30 28.42
CA LEU A 440 9.42 48.74 28.80
C LEU A 440 9.52 49.46 30.14
N ARG A 441 9.08 50.71 30.17
CA ARG A 441 9.11 51.54 31.36
C ARG A 441 7.73 52.05 31.67
N ARG A 442 7.54 52.46 32.92
CA ARG A 442 6.38 53.24 33.33
C ARG A 442 6.89 54.34 34.24
N PHE A 443 6.73 55.58 33.79
CA PHE A 443 7.37 56.74 34.40
C PHE A 443 8.90 56.59 34.47
N LYS A 444 9.45 56.21 35.63
CA LYS A 444 10.89 56.03 35.85
C LYS A 444 11.29 54.58 36.09
N ASP A 445 10.32 53.68 36.25
CA ASP A 445 10.55 52.31 36.64
C ASP A 445 10.53 51.37 35.44
N ASP A 446 11.50 50.47 35.37
CA ASP A 446 11.52 49.38 34.40
C ASP A 446 10.49 48.31 34.83
N VAL A 447 9.54 48.01 33.93
CA VAL A 447 8.43 47.07 34.21
C VAL A 447 8.42 45.93 33.19
N ASN A 448 7.92 44.77 33.60
CA ASN A 448 7.87 43.58 32.73
C ASN A 448 6.61 43.54 31.85
N GLU A 449 5.50 44.11 32.33
CA GLU A 449 4.23 44.17 31.60
C GLU A 449 3.48 45.48 31.88
N VAL A 450 2.73 45.97 30.88
CA VAL A 450 1.81 47.11 31.00
C VAL A 450 0.49 46.76 30.35
N ARG A 451 -0.62 47.03 31.04
CA ARG A 451 -1.98 46.66 30.62
C ARG A 451 -2.71 47.83 29.96
N ASN A 452 -3.77 47.51 29.22
CA ASN A 452 -4.71 48.46 28.61
C ASN A 452 -5.08 49.62 29.56
N GLY A 453 -5.05 50.84 29.02
CA GLY A 453 -5.45 52.07 29.69
C GLY A 453 -4.35 52.71 30.52
N MET A 454 -3.11 52.18 30.44
CA MET A 454 -1.95 52.72 31.14
C MET A 454 -0.93 53.32 30.18
N GLU A 455 -0.32 54.42 30.63
CA GLU A 455 0.84 55.03 29.97
C GLU A 455 2.12 54.26 30.29
N CYS A 456 2.99 54.12 29.30
CA CYS A 456 4.28 53.43 29.38
C CYS A 456 5.36 54.07 28.51
#